data_AF-A0A955B3U5-F1
#
_entry.id   AF-A0A955B3U5-F1
#
_cell.length_a   1.000
_cell.length_b   1.000
_cell.length_c   1.000
_cell.angle_alpha   90.00
_cell.angle_beta   90.00
_cell.angle_gamma   90.00
#
_symmetry.space_group_name_H-M   'P 1'
#
loop_
_entity.id
_entity.type
_entity.pdbx_description
1 polymer ?
#
loop_
_entity_poly.entity_id
_entity_poly.type
_entity_poly.pdbx_seq_one_letter_code
_entity_poly.pdbx_strand_id
1 'polypeptide(L)'
;DGKQTWWPLEDRQSTLFHGRGPAGTVETTAMAALALMKSGDHAGTVRGTLRWLVANKDERGTWGSTQATVLALKALINASEGVLADAQPGEIEILGNGNPIRTFTIPVDQFDVVRQEELTSLLDGETRLTIRELTEPGTAYQFLVRYHLEPEATALTPGDTDDPKDPLAITIDYDRTRLSVDEHVTAVAQVTNRLPVAAPMVMVDLPIPPGFAIDPGELEELLGSGTIAKYELTPRQAILYLRQLIPNQSLTLRYRLRATMPVKVTAPAAQTYLYYSPTDKAQSEPRQLEVTET
;
A
#
# COMPACT_ATOMS: atom_id res chain seq x y z
N ASP A 1 14.66 23.80 -6.61
CA ASP A 1 15.08 23.39 -7.97
C ASP A 1 14.01 23.35 -9.06
N GLY A 2 12.79 23.89 -8.89
CA GLY A 2 11.89 24.26 -10.01
C GLY A 2 11.47 23.16 -11.02
N LYS A 3 11.83 21.89 -10.80
CA LYS A 3 11.62 20.80 -11.78
C LYS A 3 10.27 20.10 -11.62
N GLN A 4 9.62 20.18 -10.47
CA GLN A 4 8.36 19.47 -10.19
C GLN A 4 7.22 20.44 -9.86
N THR A 5 6.00 20.08 -10.26
CA THR A 5 4.79 20.87 -9.98
C THR A 5 3.63 19.95 -9.63
N TRP A 6 2.99 20.17 -8.49
CA TRP A 6 1.88 19.34 -8.03
C TRP A 6 0.86 20.20 -7.27
N TRP A 7 -0.34 19.64 -7.10
CA TRP A 7 -1.43 20.24 -6.36
C TRP A 7 -1.68 19.41 -5.10
N PRO A 8 -1.15 19.83 -3.94
CA PRO A 8 -1.39 19.13 -2.70
C PRO A 8 -2.87 19.20 -2.34
N LEU A 9 -3.39 18.10 -1.83
CA LEU A 9 -4.70 18.09 -1.18
C LEU A 9 -4.48 18.44 0.30
N GLU A 10 -5.26 19.38 0.84
CA GLU A 10 -5.13 19.77 2.25
C GLU A 10 -5.44 18.59 3.18
N ASP A 11 -4.79 18.58 4.35
CA ASP A 11 -5.02 17.57 5.37
C ASP A 11 -6.51 17.51 5.73
N ARG A 12 -7.07 16.30 5.66
CA ARG A 12 -8.47 15.94 5.91
C ARG A 12 -9.47 16.14 4.76
N GLN A 13 -9.06 16.70 3.62
CA GLN A 13 -9.90 16.69 2.41
C GLN A 13 -9.85 15.33 1.71
N SER A 14 -10.85 15.05 0.88
CA SER A 14 -10.88 13.88 0.00
C SER A 14 -11.32 14.30 -1.40
N THR A 15 -10.81 13.62 -2.42
CA THR A 15 -11.30 13.78 -3.79
C THR A 15 -12.70 13.19 -3.96
N LEU A 16 -13.28 13.39 -5.15
CA LEU A 16 -14.53 12.73 -5.56
C LEU A 16 -14.46 11.20 -5.51
N PHE A 17 -13.25 10.63 -5.56
CA PHE A 17 -13.00 9.20 -5.52
C PHE A 17 -12.48 8.72 -4.15
N HIS A 18 -12.66 9.54 -3.11
CA HIS A 18 -12.25 9.26 -1.74
C HIS A 18 -10.73 9.18 -1.51
N GLY A 19 -9.90 9.55 -2.49
CA GLY A 19 -8.46 9.68 -2.31
C GLY A 19 -8.15 10.81 -1.32
N ARG A 20 -7.37 10.48 -0.29
CA ARG A 20 -6.84 11.39 0.75
C ARG A 20 -5.31 11.34 0.78
N GLY A 21 -4.69 12.33 1.41
CA GLY A 21 -3.24 12.37 1.62
C GLY A 21 -2.45 12.24 0.30
N PRO A 22 -1.43 11.36 0.25
CA PRO A 22 -0.63 11.16 -0.97
C PRO A 22 -1.47 10.73 -2.19
N ALA A 23 -2.42 9.81 -2.02
CA ALA A 23 -3.28 9.35 -3.11
C ALA A 23 -4.17 10.48 -3.65
N GLY A 24 -4.79 11.27 -2.77
CA GLY A 24 -5.60 12.43 -3.16
C GLY A 24 -4.78 13.52 -3.85
N THR A 25 -3.52 13.71 -3.44
CA THR A 25 -2.58 14.62 -4.10
C THR A 25 -2.25 14.15 -5.52
N VAL A 26 -2.03 12.84 -5.71
CA VAL A 26 -1.83 12.28 -7.06
C VAL A 26 -3.06 12.49 -7.94
N GLU A 27 -4.24 12.16 -7.45
CA GLU A 27 -5.49 12.32 -8.22
C GLU A 27 -5.71 13.76 -8.66
N THR A 28 -5.56 14.72 -7.74
CA THR A 28 -5.71 16.16 -8.02
C THR A 28 -4.67 16.62 -9.03
N THR A 29 -3.43 16.20 -8.84
CA THR A 29 -2.30 16.57 -9.71
C THR A 29 -2.44 16.00 -11.12
N ALA A 30 -2.84 14.75 -11.25
CA ALA A 30 -3.06 14.11 -12.54
C ALA A 30 -4.26 14.72 -13.29
N MET A 31 -5.35 15.07 -12.60
CA MET A 31 -6.46 15.80 -13.21
C MET A 31 -6.05 17.18 -13.71
N ALA A 32 -5.26 17.92 -12.91
CA ALA A 32 -4.73 19.22 -13.34
C ALA A 32 -3.84 19.08 -14.57
N ALA A 33 -2.97 18.06 -14.63
CA ALA A 33 -2.15 17.78 -15.81
C ALA A 33 -2.99 17.54 -17.07
N LEU A 34 -4.03 16.70 -16.96
CA LEU A 34 -4.95 16.41 -18.08
C LEU A 34 -5.69 17.67 -18.55
N ALA A 35 -6.13 18.53 -17.62
CA ALA A 35 -6.77 19.79 -17.96
C ALA A 35 -5.82 20.76 -18.68
N LEU A 36 -4.58 20.89 -18.18
CA LEU A 36 -3.56 21.74 -18.78
C LEU A 36 -3.17 21.24 -20.19
N MET A 37 -2.95 19.93 -20.36
CA MET A 37 -2.69 19.35 -21.69
C MET A 37 -3.83 19.60 -22.66
N LYS A 38 -5.09 19.45 -22.20
CA LYS A 38 -6.28 19.74 -23.03
C LYS A 38 -6.39 21.21 -23.43
N SER A 39 -5.91 22.14 -22.59
CA SER A 39 -5.90 23.56 -22.92
C SER A 39 -4.89 23.93 -24.01
N GLY A 40 -3.86 23.10 -24.24
CA GLY A 40 -2.77 23.39 -25.16
C GLY A 40 -1.72 24.38 -24.63
N ASP A 41 -1.94 24.93 -23.44
CA ASP A 41 -1.06 25.91 -22.79
C ASP A 41 -0.22 25.30 -21.66
N HIS A 42 0.70 26.09 -21.10
CA HIS A 42 1.47 25.75 -19.89
C HIS A 42 2.37 24.51 -19.98
N ALA A 43 3.01 24.28 -21.14
CA ALA A 43 3.93 23.16 -21.35
C ALA A 43 5.01 22.99 -20.24
N GLY A 44 5.51 24.10 -19.68
CA GLY A 44 6.44 24.07 -18.55
C GLY A 44 5.84 23.42 -17.30
N THR A 45 4.61 23.80 -16.95
CA THR A 45 3.85 23.26 -15.82
C THR A 45 3.52 21.79 -16.04
N VAL A 46 3.03 21.43 -17.23
CA VAL A 46 2.76 20.02 -17.59
C VAL A 46 4.01 19.16 -17.40
N ARG A 47 5.17 19.58 -17.93
CA ARG A 47 6.45 18.86 -17.72
C ARG A 47 6.82 18.75 -16.24
N GLY A 48 6.58 19.81 -15.46
CA GLY A 48 6.78 19.80 -14.01
C GLY A 48 5.91 18.74 -13.33
N THR A 49 4.66 18.63 -13.75
CA THR A 49 3.70 17.69 -13.19
C THR A 49 3.97 16.24 -13.57
N LEU A 50 4.31 15.96 -14.82
CA LEU A 50 4.66 14.62 -15.25
C LEU A 50 5.91 14.10 -14.52
N ARG A 51 6.92 14.96 -14.34
CA ARG A 51 8.10 14.61 -13.53
C ARG A 51 7.75 14.30 -12.08
N TRP A 52 6.80 15.03 -11.51
CA TRP A 52 6.33 14.76 -10.15
C TRP A 52 5.57 13.43 -10.09
N LEU A 53 4.67 13.15 -11.05
CA LEU A 53 3.94 11.88 -11.11
C LEU A 53 4.88 10.68 -11.23
N VAL A 54 5.85 10.72 -12.15
CA VAL A 54 6.86 9.65 -12.30
C VAL A 54 7.64 9.43 -11.00
N ALA A 55 8.01 10.51 -10.30
CA ALA A 55 8.74 10.42 -9.04
C ALA A 55 7.90 9.89 -7.86
N ASN A 56 6.56 9.98 -7.92
CA ASN A 56 5.65 9.52 -6.87
C ASN A 56 5.02 8.15 -7.18
N LYS A 57 5.60 7.40 -8.12
CA LYS A 57 5.22 6.01 -8.42
C LYS A 57 5.78 5.07 -7.35
N ASP A 58 4.93 4.20 -6.80
CA ASP A 58 5.33 3.20 -5.82
C ASP A 58 6.05 2.00 -6.46
N GLU A 59 6.63 1.14 -5.63
CA GLU A 59 7.40 -0.07 -6.00
C GLU A 59 6.67 -1.08 -6.89
N ARG A 60 5.34 -1.00 -6.98
CA ARG A 60 4.50 -1.88 -7.82
C ARG A 60 4.15 -1.22 -9.15
N GLY A 61 4.64 -0.01 -9.40
CA GLY A 61 4.29 0.79 -10.56
C GLY A 61 2.94 1.48 -10.42
N THR A 62 2.41 1.61 -9.19
CA THR A 62 1.10 2.22 -8.91
C THR A 62 1.24 3.54 -8.13
N TRP A 63 0.12 4.19 -7.83
CA TRP A 63 0.10 5.48 -7.10
C TRP A 63 -0.77 5.42 -5.84
N GLY A 64 -0.64 4.34 -5.07
CA GLY A 64 -1.28 4.20 -3.75
C GLY A 64 -2.80 3.99 -3.73
N SER A 65 -3.53 4.31 -4.80
CA SER A 65 -4.95 3.96 -4.98
C SER A 65 -5.26 3.59 -6.42
N THR A 66 -6.37 2.87 -6.65
CA THR A 66 -6.81 2.51 -8.00
C THR A 66 -7.05 3.76 -8.87
N GLN A 67 -7.73 4.77 -8.33
CA GLN A 67 -8.11 5.98 -9.10
C GLN A 67 -6.91 6.90 -9.32
N ALA A 68 -6.05 7.07 -8.31
CA ALA A 68 -4.76 7.74 -8.47
C ALA A 68 -3.93 7.10 -9.59
N THR A 69 -3.85 5.76 -9.61
CA THR A 69 -3.12 5.01 -10.63
C THR A 69 -3.72 5.23 -12.03
N VAL A 70 -5.04 5.11 -12.17
CA VAL A 70 -5.72 5.32 -13.46
C VAL A 70 -5.50 6.74 -13.98
N LEU A 71 -5.63 7.76 -13.12
CA LEU A 71 -5.45 9.16 -13.53
C LEU A 71 -3.99 9.47 -13.87
N ALA A 72 -3.04 8.98 -13.07
CA ALA A 72 -1.60 9.16 -13.34
C ALA A 72 -1.21 8.53 -14.68
N LEU A 73 -1.63 7.29 -14.95
CA LEU A 73 -1.37 6.60 -16.22
C LEU A 73 -2.00 7.35 -17.41
N LYS A 74 -3.25 7.82 -17.27
CA LYS A 74 -3.89 8.63 -18.31
C LYS A 74 -3.09 9.88 -18.64
N ALA A 75 -2.62 10.60 -17.61
CA ALA A 75 -1.80 11.80 -17.79
C ALA A 75 -0.47 11.49 -18.51
N LEU A 76 0.22 10.42 -18.11
CA LEU A 76 1.49 10.01 -18.72
C LEU A 76 1.31 9.58 -20.19
N ILE A 77 0.25 8.84 -20.50
CA ILE A 77 -0.05 8.41 -21.88
C ILE A 77 -0.38 9.62 -22.77
N ASN A 78 -1.26 10.52 -22.32
CA ASN A 78 -1.61 11.73 -23.09
C ASN A 78 -0.38 12.62 -23.36
N ALA A 79 0.58 12.65 -22.43
CA ALA A 79 1.81 13.41 -22.62
C ALA A 79 2.81 12.75 -23.58
N SER A 80 2.69 11.43 -23.79
CA SER A 80 3.58 10.68 -24.67
C SER A 80 3.16 10.74 -26.14
N GLU A 81 1.90 11.09 -26.42
CA GLU A 81 1.39 11.29 -27.78
C GLU A 81 2.16 12.44 -28.46
N GLY A 82 3.06 12.10 -29.38
CA GLY A 82 3.86 13.06 -30.16
C GLY A 82 5.36 13.13 -29.82
N VAL A 83 5.84 12.40 -28.80
CA VAL A 83 7.27 12.45 -28.37
C VAL A 83 8.16 11.44 -29.13
N LEU A 84 7.57 10.47 -29.85
CA LEU A 84 8.30 9.32 -30.41
C LEU A 84 8.95 9.56 -31.79
N ALA A 85 8.85 10.76 -32.35
CA ALA A 85 9.33 11.01 -33.72
C ALA A 85 10.88 11.01 -33.86
N ASP A 86 11.63 11.28 -32.77
CA ASP A 86 13.10 11.45 -32.78
C ASP A 86 13.83 10.60 -31.72
N ALA A 87 13.28 9.43 -31.36
CA ALA A 87 13.83 8.59 -30.30
C ALA A 87 15.25 8.06 -30.65
N GLN A 88 16.18 8.22 -29.71
CA GLN A 88 17.56 7.70 -29.79
C GLN A 88 17.74 6.50 -28.84
N PRO A 89 18.67 5.57 -29.12
CA PRO A 89 19.00 4.52 -28.17
C PRO A 89 19.46 5.10 -26.82
N GLY A 90 18.96 4.53 -25.73
CA GLY A 90 19.34 4.91 -24.37
C GLY A 90 20.50 4.09 -23.85
N GLU A 91 21.64 4.71 -23.55
CA GLU A 91 22.75 4.06 -22.86
C GLU A 91 22.70 4.40 -21.38
N ILE A 92 22.56 3.36 -20.55
CA ILE A 92 22.50 3.48 -19.09
C ILE A 92 23.72 2.80 -18.49
N GLU A 93 24.42 3.52 -17.62
CA GLU A 93 25.53 3.03 -16.81
C GLU A 93 25.16 3.09 -15.33
N ILE A 94 25.36 1.99 -14.62
CA ILE A 94 25.19 1.87 -13.17
C ILE A 94 26.57 1.72 -12.54
N LEU A 95 26.88 2.63 -11.62
CA LEU A 95 28.12 2.65 -10.85
C LEU A 95 27.85 2.20 -9.41
N GLY A 96 28.69 1.31 -8.88
CA GLY A 96 28.80 0.97 -7.47
C GLY A 96 30.06 1.56 -6.88
N ASN A 97 29.93 2.43 -5.87
CA ASN A 97 31.06 3.15 -5.25
C ASN A 97 31.94 3.89 -6.28
N GLY A 98 31.31 4.40 -7.35
CA GLY A 98 31.98 5.14 -8.43
C GLY A 98 32.56 4.27 -9.56
N ASN A 99 32.58 2.95 -9.42
CA ASN A 99 33.07 2.03 -10.46
C ASN A 99 31.90 1.45 -11.28
N PRO A 100 32.02 1.29 -12.61
CA PRO A 100 30.99 0.63 -13.40
C PRO A 100 30.75 -0.81 -12.95
N ILE A 101 29.53 -1.09 -12.51
CA ILE A 101 29.09 -2.45 -12.16
C ILE A 101 28.15 -3.04 -13.21
N ARG A 102 27.47 -2.16 -13.98
CA ARG A 102 26.59 -2.59 -15.08
C ARG A 102 26.43 -1.51 -16.13
N THR A 103 26.32 -1.92 -17.39
CA THR A 103 25.98 -1.04 -18.51
C THR A 103 25.05 -1.79 -19.45
N PHE A 104 24.02 -1.11 -19.96
CA PHE A 104 23.13 -1.67 -20.97
C PHE A 104 22.55 -0.59 -21.88
N THR A 105 22.11 -1.02 -23.05
CA THR A 105 21.47 -0.17 -24.05
C THR A 105 19.98 -0.51 -24.14
N ILE A 106 19.15 0.51 -24.22
CA ILE A 106 17.72 0.47 -24.53
C ILE A 106 17.58 0.84 -26.02
N PRO A 107 17.36 -0.13 -26.90
CA PRO A 107 17.09 0.13 -28.32
C PRO A 107 15.84 0.97 -28.52
N VAL A 108 15.81 1.74 -29.62
CA VAL A 108 14.67 2.58 -29.98
C VAL A 108 13.38 1.77 -30.18
N ASP A 109 13.48 0.55 -30.71
CA ASP A 109 12.35 -0.36 -30.92
C ASP A 109 11.87 -1.07 -29.63
N GLN A 110 12.51 -0.77 -28.49
CA GLN A 110 12.18 -1.35 -27.18
C GLN A 110 11.99 -0.27 -26.10
N PHE A 111 11.66 0.95 -26.51
CA PHE A 111 11.44 2.08 -25.59
C PHE A 111 10.27 1.84 -24.61
N ASP A 112 9.31 1.00 -25.00
CA ASP A 112 8.11 0.63 -24.24
C ASP A 112 8.27 -0.68 -23.46
N VAL A 113 9.41 -1.36 -23.60
CA VAL A 113 9.71 -2.60 -22.90
C VAL A 113 10.25 -2.29 -21.51
N VAL A 114 9.52 -2.73 -20.48
CA VAL A 114 10.02 -2.68 -19.10
C VAL A 114 11.21 -3.62 -18.96
N ARG A 115 12.37 -3.07 -18.62
CA ARG A 115 13.58 -3.83 -18.30
C ARG A 115 13.82 -3.84 -16.80
N GLN A 116 14.23 -5.00 -16.28
CA GLN A 116 14.55 -5.19 -14.88
C GLN A 116 15.97 -5.73 -14.78
N GLU A 117 16.80 -5.07 -13.98
CA GLU A 117 18.16 -5.50 -13.68
C GLU A 117 18.25 -5.86 -12.19
N GLU A 118 18.75 -7.07 -11.91
CA GLU A 118 19.01 -7.59 -10.57
C GLU A 118 20.45 -7.22 -10.19
N LEU A 119 20.63 -6.44 -9.11
CA LEU A 119 21.94 -5.92 -8.72
C LEU A 119 22.50 -6.58 -7.45
N THR A 120 21.75 -7.41 -6.73
CA THR A 120 22.12 -7.91 -5.38
C THR A 120 23.49 -8.59 -5.39
N SER A 121 23.78 -9.42 -6.40
CA SER A 121 25.08 -10.11 -6.51
C SER A 121 26.28 -9.18 -6.79
N LEU A 122 26.02 -7.93 -7.17
CA LEU A 122 27.02 -6.91 -7.49
C LEU A 122 27.22 -5.89 -6.37
N LEU A 123 26.42 -5.99 -5.30
CA LEU A 123 26.45 -5.07 -4.16
C LEU A 123 27.03 -5.79 -2.95
N ASP A 124 27.87 -5.09 -2.19
CA ASP A 124 28.39 -5.57 -0.92
C ASP A 124 28.31 -4.45 0.13
N GLY A 125 27.94 -4.81 1.35
CA GLY A 125 27.77 -3.90 2.48
C GLY A 125 27.07 -2.58 2.12
N GLU A 126 27.65 -1.47 2.60
CA GLU A 126 27.21 -0.13 2.23
C GLU A 126 27.76 0.23 0.85
N THR A 127 26.88 0.28 -0.15
CA THR A 127 27.24 0.66 -1.53
C THR A 127 26.49 1.91 -1.97
N ARG A 128 27.23 2.93 -2.43
CA ARG A 128 26.67 4.09 -3.11
C ARG A 128 26.43 3.75 -4.58
N LEU A 129 25.16 3.69 -4.98
CA LEU A 129 24.76 3.51 -6.37
C LEU A 129 24.60 4.85 -7.08
N THR A 130 25.07 4.93 -8.32
CA THR A 130 24.85 6.06 -9.22
C THR A 130 24.35 5.54 -10.56
N ILE A 131 23.24 6.07 -11.05
CA ILE A 131 22.70 5.77 -12.39
C ILE A 131 23.04 6.96 -13.28
N ARG A 132 23.66 6.68 -14.43
CA ARG A 132 24.02 7.67 -15.45
C ARG A 132 23.37 7.29 -16.75
N GLU A 133 22.73 8.26 -17.38
CA GLU A 133 22.26 8.15 -18.75
C GLU A 133 23.28 8.85 -19.65
N LEU A 134 23.90 8.11 -20.57
CA LEU A 134 25.00 8.60 -21.40
C LEU A 134 24.49 9.29 -22.68
N THR A 135 23.31 8.89 -23.18
CA THR A 135 22.71 9.43 -24.41
C THR A 135 21.50 10.35 -24.17
N GLU A 136 21.17 10.63 -22.90
CA GLU A 136 20.07 11.51 -22.43
C GLU A 136 18.68 11.37 -23.12
N PRO A 137 18.16 10.19 -23.50
CA PRO A 137 16.80 10.11 -24.04
C PRO A 137 15.69 10.37 -23.01
N GLY A 138 16.02 10.52 -21.72
CA GLY A 138 15.05 10.80 -20.68
C GLY A 138 14.36 9.54 -20.14
N THR A 139 15.13 8.46 -19.97
CA THR A 139 14.63 7.17 -19.51
C THR A 139 14.04 7.26 -18.11
N ALA A 140 12.77 6.91 -17.97
CA ALA A 140 12.15 6.74 -16.66
C ALA A 140 12.65 5.43 -16.02
N TYR A 141 13.17 5.51 -14.79
CA TYR A 141 13.64 4.36 -14.05
C TYR A 141 13.00 4.28 -12.66
N GLN A 142 13.07 3.09 -12.07
CA GLN A 142 12.68 2.85 -10.68
C GLN A 142 13.72 1.95 -10.03
N PHE A 143 14.08 2.28 -8.79
CA PHE A 143 14.99 1.49 -7.98
C PHE A 143 14.21 0.90 -6.80
N LEU A 144 14.36 -0.41 -6.58
CA LEU A 144 13.66 -1.14 -5.52
C LEU A 144 14.65 -1.93 -4.67
N VAL A 145 14.55 -1.77 -3.35
CA VAL A 145 15.31 -2.57 -2.38
C VAL A 145 14.31 -3.37 -1.55
N ARG A 146 14.52 -4.68 -1.47
CA ARG A 146 13.75 -5.57 -0.59
C ARG A 146 14.70 -6.25 0.37
N TYR A 147 14.42 -6.16 1.66
CA TYR A 147 15.19 -6.79 2.71
C TYR A 147 14.26 -7.40 3.74
N HIS A 148 14.71 -8.47 4.39
CA HIS A 148 14.03 -9.03 5.54
C HIS A 148 14.53 -8.34 6.80
N LEU A 149 13.61 -7.87 7.63
CA LEU A 149 13.92 -7.48 9.00
C LEU A 149 13.53 -8.62 9.92
N GLU A 150 14.40 -8.90 10.89
CA GLU A 150 14.08 -9.86 11.94
C GLU A 150 12.79 -9.44 12.68
N PRO A 151 11.93 -10.40 13.08
CA PRO A 151 10.68 -10.10 13.77
C PRO A 151 10.87 -9.21 15.01
N GLU A 152 11.99 -9.34 15.71
CA GLU A 152 12.33 -8.55 16.90
C GLU A 152 12.61 -7.07 16.57
N ALA A 153 13.18 -6.80 15.39
CA ALA A 153 13.46 -5.44 14.92
C ALA A 153 12.20 -4.70 14.43
N THR A 154 11.12 -5.43 14.18
CA THR A 154 9.80 -4.91 13.76
C THR A 154 8.72 -5.15 14.80
N ALA A 155 9.08 -5.72 15.96
CA ALA A 155 8.14 -5.98 17.02
C ALA A 155 7.60 -4.64 17.52
N LEU A 156 6.33 -4.39 17.26
CA LEU A 156 5.62 -3.25 17.83
C LEU A 156 5.71 -3.37 19.36
N THR A 157 6.26 -2.36 20.02
CA THR A 157 6.22 -2.31 21.48
C THR A 157 4.74 -2.26 21.91
N PRO A 158 4.31 -3.03 22.93
CA PRO A 158 2.99 -2.83 23.52
C PRO A 158 2.81 -1.35 23.90
N GLY A 159 1.75 -0.72 23.40
CA GLY A 159 1.50 0.72 23.51
C GLY A 159 1.88 1.60 22.29
N ASP A 160 2.69 1.12 21.33
CA ASP A 160 3.07 1.90 20.13
C ASP A 160 2.07 1.78 18.96
N THR A 161 1.01 1.00 19.13
CA THR A 161 0.09 0.61 18.04
C THR A 161 -1.12 1.53 17.86
N ASP A 162 -1.39 2.39 18.84
CA ASP A 162 -2.55 3.30 18.84
C ASP A 162 -2.10 4.77 18.94
N ASP A 163 -1.75 5.40 17.81
CA ASP A 163 -1.54 6.85 17.77
C ASP A 163 -2.92 7.55 17.76
N PRO A 164 -3.25 8.40 18.75
CA PRO A 164 -4.51 9.16 18.75
C PRO A 164 -4.72 10.05 17.50
N LYS A 165 -3.66 10.33 16.74
CA LYS A 165 -3.72 11.04 15.46
C LYS A 165 -4.16 10.18 14.29
N ASP A 166 -4.12 8.86 14.43
CA ASP A 166 -4.53 7.96 13.37
C ASP A 166 -6.03 8.12 13.05
N PRO A 167 -6.38 8.11 11.75
CA PRO A 167 -7.76 8.35 11.31
C PRO A 167 -8.72 7.20 11.65
N LEU A 168 -8.17 6.02 11.91
CA LEU A 168 -8.87 4.82 12.32
C LEU A 168 -8.24 4.28 13.60
N ALA A 169 -8.94 3.37 14.27
CA ALA A 169 -8.38 2.57 15.35
C ALA A 169 -8.90 1.15 15.28
N ILE A 170 -8.07 0.19 15.70
CA ILE A 170 -8.47 -1.20 15.80
C ILE A 170 -7.87 -1.85 17.03
N THR A 171 -8.71 -2.52 17.81
CA THR A 171 -8.26 -3.45 18.86
C THR A 171 -8.75 -4.85 18.53
N ILE A 172 -8.06 -5.86 19.07
CA ILE A 172 -8.51 -7.24 19.01
C ILE A 172 -8.22 -7.93 20.33
N ASP A 173 -9.22 -8.61 20.86
CA ASP A 173 -9.13 -9.40 22.08
C ASP A 173 -9.68 -10.80 21.85
N TYR A 174 -9.16 -11.76 22.61
CA TYR A 174 -9.56 -13.16 22.57
C TYR A 174 -10.21 -13.52 23.90
N ASP A 175 -11.32 -14.26 23.88
CA ASP A 175 -12.03 -14.67 25.11
C ASP A 175 -11.16 -15.55 26.04
N ARG A 176 -10.16 -16.22 25.47
CA ARG A 176 -9.13 -16.98 26.17
C ARG A 176 -7.82 -17.00 25.39
N THR A 177 -6.73 -17.26 26.08
CA THR A 177 -5.37 -17.37 25.48
C THR A 177 -4.77 -18.76 25.59
N ARG A 178 -5.43 -19.67 26.32
CA ARG A 178 -5.03 -21.07 26.47
C ARG A 178 -6.18 -21.97 26.02
N LEU A 179 -5.86 -22.94 25.18
CA LEU A 179 -6.83 -23.85 24.55
C LEU A 179 -6.28 -25.28 24.49
N SER A 180 -7.17 -26.26 24.44
CA SER A 180 -6.85 -27.60 23.94
C SER A 180 -7.06 -27.68 22.43
N VAL A 181 -6.45 -28.65 21.77
CA VAL A 181 -6.72 -28.95 20.35
C VAL A 181 -8.22 -29.17 20.15
N ASP A 182 -8.74 -28.68 19.01
CA ASP A 182 -10.16 -28.67 18.61
C ASP A 182 -11.09 -27.74 19.40
N GLU A 183 -10.61 -27.08 20.46
CA GLU A 183 -11.35 -25.98 21.08
C GLU A 183 -11.42 -24.75 20.17
N HIS A 184 -12.43 -23.92 20.42
CA HIS A 184 -12.62 -22.66 19.73
C HIS A 184 -12.28 -21.48 20.65
N VAL A 185 -11.60 -20.48 20.10
CA VAL A 185 -11.42 -19.15 20.68
C VAL A 185 -12.29 -18.16 19.90
N THR A 186 -12.94 -17.25 20.61
CA THR A 186 -13.66 -16.14 19.99
C THR A 186 -12.75 -14.91 19.99
N ALA A 187 -12.47 -14.40 18.80
CA ALA A 187 -11.77 -13.14 18.60
C ALA A 187 -12.78 -12.01 18.39
N VAL A 188 -12.58 -10.89 19.09
CA VAL A 188 -13.43 -9.70 19.04
C VAL A 188 -12.58 -8.53 18.62
N ALA A 189 -12.80 -8.04 17.40
CA ALA A 189 -12.16 -6.85 16.89
C ALA A 189 -13.08 -5.64 17.03
N GLN A 190 -12.55 -4.50 17.46
CA GLN A 190 -13.29 -3.25 17.54
C GLN A 190 -12.64 -2.22 16.62
N VAL A 191 -13.35 -1.83 15.57
CA VAL A 191 -12.87 -0.88 14.55
C VAL A 191 -13.58 0.44 14.75
N THR A 192 -12.81 1.53 14.89
CA THR A 192 -13.38 2.85 15.17
C THR A 192 -12.95 3.87 14.12
N ASN A 193 -13.91 4.64 13.61
CA ASN A 193 -13.62 5.80 12.77
C ASN A 193 -13.36 7.03 13.67
N ARG A 194 -12.13 7.55 13.65
CA ARG A 194 -11.73 8.77 14.39
C ARG A 194 -11.79 10.03 13.53
N LEU A 195 -12.16 9.91 12.26
CA LEU A 195 -12.36 11.08 11.40
C LEU A 195 -13.62 11.84 11.79
N PRO A 196 -13.63 13.19 11.61
CA PRO A 196 -14.84 14.00 11.78
C PRO A 196 -15.85 13.79 10.64
N VAL A 197 -15.53 12.95 9.66
CA VAL A 197 -16.33 12.63 8.47
C VAL A 197 -16.49 11.11 8.34
N ALA A 198 -17.47 10.67 7.55
CA ALA A 198 -17.61 9.24 7.27
C ALA A 198 -16.36 8.71 6.57
N ALA A 199 -15.84 7.58 7.06
CA ALA A 199 -14.74 6.85 6.46
C ALA A 199 -15.31 5.88 5.42
N PRO A 200 -15.13 6.11 4.11
CA PRO A 200 -15.66 5.24 3.07
C PRO A 200 -14.73 4.05 2.83
N MET A 201 -15.30 2.92 2.40
CA MET A 201 -14.56 1.74 1.91
C MET A 201 -13.44 1.31 2.88
N VAL A 202 -13.82 1.04 4.13
CA VAL A 202 -12.88 0.65 5.18
C VAL A 202 -12.57 -0.84 5.04
N MET A 203 -11.28 -1.14 5.01
CA MET A 203 -10.73 -2.50 5.01
C MET A 203 -10.41 -2.92 6.44
N VAL A 204 -10.70 -4.18 6.77
CA VAL A 204 -10.34 -4.77 8.07
C VAL A 204 -9.71 -6.14 7.83
N ASP A 205 -8.43 -6.26 8.17
CA ASP A 205 -7.67 -7.50 8.09
C ASP A 205 -7.65 -8.16 9.48
N LEU A 206 -8.40 -9.24 9.62
CA LEU A 206 -8.52 -10.03 10.85
C LEU A 206 -7.56 -11.23 10.79
N PRO A 207 -6.62 -11.36 11.75
CA PRO A 207 -5.57 -12.37 11.69
C PRO A 207 -6.12 -13.78 11.95
N ILE A 208 -5.57 -14.76 11.23
CA ILE A 208 -5.71 -16.20 11.48
C ILE A 208 -4.32 -16.69 11.89
N PRO A 209 -4.06 -16.89 13.20
CA PRO A 209 -2.75 -17.30 13.68
C PRO A 209 -2.37 -18.70 13.18
N PRO A 210 -1.07 -19.00 12.99
CA PRO A 210 -0.61 -20.35 12.74
C PRO A 210 -1.15 -21.35 13.78
N GLY A 211 -1.62 -22.51 13.31
CA GLY A 211 -2.26 -23.52 14.16
C GLY A 211 -3.74 -23.28 14.46
N PHE A 212 -4.37 -22.30 13.81
CA PHE A 212 -5.80 -22.03 13.89
C PHE A 212 -6.45 -22.05 12.51
N ALA A 213 -7.73 -22.41 12.48
CA ALA A 213 -8.59 -22.30 11.30
C ALA A 213 -9.82 -21.45 11.64
N ILE A 214 -10.22 -20.56 10.74
CA ILE A 214 -11.42 -19.74 10.92
C ILE A 214 -12.70 -20.54 10.66
N ASP A 215 -13.72 -20.34 11.49
CA ASP A 215 -15.09 -20.75 11.22
C ASP A 215 -15.80 -19.62 10.44
N PRO A 216 -16.19 -19.85 9.17
CA PRO A 216 -16.76 -18.79 8.33
C PRO A 216 -18.19 -18.38 8.75
N GLY A 217 -18.88 -19.15 9.60
CA GLY A 217 -20.30 -18.91 9.90
C GLY A 217 -20.61 -17.49 10.39
N GLU A 218 -19.78 -16.93 11.28
CA GLU A 218 -19.97 -15.55 11.76
C GLU A 218 -19.73 -14.50 10.65
N LEU A 219 -18.81 -14.78 9.71
CA LEU A 219 -18.58 -13.88 8.58
C LEU A 219 -19.75 -13.90 7.59
N GLU A 220 -20.38 -15.06 7.39
CA GLU A 220 -21.59 -15.20 6.58
C GLU A 220 -22.76 -14.43 7.19
N GLU A 221 -22.93 -14.44 8.51
CA GLU A 221 -23.93 -13.63 9.22
C GLU A 221 -23.67 -12.12 9.08
N LEU A 222 -22.40 -11.69 9.18
CA LEU A 222 -22.02 -10.30 8.96
C LEU A 222 -22.32 -9.86 7.52
N LEU A 223 -22.12 -10.74 6.54
CA LEU A 223 -22.44 -10.48 5.15
C LEU A 223 -23.97 -10.41 4.93
N GLY A 224 -24.72 -11.37 5.48
CA GLY A 224 -26.17 -11.47 5.35
C GLY A 224 -26.92 -10.31 6.03
N SER A 225 -26.39 -9.80 7.14
CA SER A 225 -26.92 -8.61 7.81
C SER A 225 -26.57 -7.29 7.09
N GLY A 226 -25.65 -7.32 6.12
CA GLY A 226 -25.14 -6.13 5.42
C GLY A 226 -24.15 -5.31 6.23
N THR A 227 -23.68 -5.82 7.38
CA THR A 227 -22.64 -5.18 8.19
C THR A 227 -21.33 -5.06 7.41
N ILE A 228 -20.98 -6.12 6.67
CA ILE A 228 -19.89 -6.12 5.69
C ILE A 228 -20.47 -6.22 4.28
N ALA A 229 -19.77 -5.65 3.30
CA ALA A 229 -20.14 -5.75 1.88
C ALA A 229 -19.60 -7.02 1.22
N LYS A 230 -18.45 -7.51 1.69
CA LYS A 230 -17.71 -8.67 1.17
C LYS A 230 -16.71 -9.13 2.22
N TYR A 231 -16.30 -10.39 2.17
CA TYR A 231 -15.06 -10.86 2.78
C TYR A 231 -14.24 -11.72 1.81
N GLU A 232 -12.95 -11.82 2.07
CA GLU A 232 -12.03 -12.75 1.42
C GLU A 232 -11.25 -13.52 2.48
N LEU A 233 -11.06 -14.83 2.27
CA LEU A 233 -10.30 -15.68 3.18
C LEU A 233 -8.96 -16.04 2.54
N THR A 234 -7.91 -15.92 3.35
CA THR A 234 -6.56 -16.42 3.04
C THR A 234 -6.13 -17.37 4.15
N PRO A 235 -5.02 -18.12 3.99
CA PRO A 235 -4.51 -18.97 5.07
C PRO A 235 -4.09 -18.21 6.35
N ARG A 236 -3.91 -16.89 6.29
CA ARG A 236 -3.37 -16.08 7.39
C ARG A 236 -4.29 -15.00 7.91
N GLN A 237 -5.38 -14.70 7.20
CA GLN A 237 -6.31 -13.63 7.57
C GLN A 237 -7.64 -13.72 6.84
N ALA A 238 -8.68 -13.16 7.46
CA ALA A 238 -9.94 -12.78 6.84
C ALA A 238 -9.94 -11.28 6.56
N ILE A 239 -10.18 -10.90 5.31
CA ILE A 239 -10.18 -9.51 4.83
C ILE A 239 -11.63 -9.08 4.66
N LEU A 240 -12.09 -8.12 5.44
CA LEU A 240 -13.47 -7.63 5.43
C LEU A 240 -13.57 -6.27 4.76
N TYR A 241 -14.60 -6.09 3.93
CA TYR A 241 -14.87 -4.86 3.20
C TYR A 241 -16.09 -4.16 3.81
N LEU A 242 -15.90 -3.02 4.45
CA LEU A 242 -16.98 -2.18 4.97
C LEU A 242 -17.28 -1.05 3.99
N ARG A 243 -18.57 -0.78 3.71
CA ARG A 243 -18.95 0.32 2.81
C ARG A 243 -18.58 1.69 3.39
N GLN A 244 -18.82 1.85 4.68
CA GLN A 244 -18.48 3.07 5.41
C GLN A 244 -18.53 2.84 6.92
N LEU A 245 -17.81 3.68 7.66
CA LEU A 245 -18.02 3.92 9.09
C LEU A 245 -18.35 5.40 9.29
N ILE A 246 -19.47 5.71 9.95
CA ILE A 246 -19.84 7.12 10.24
C ILE A 246 -18.89 7.71 11.29
N PRO A 247 -18.82 9.05 11.46
CA PRO A 247 -17.92 9.68 12.43
C PRO A 247 -18.11 9.12 13.84
N ASN A 248 -17.01 8.80 14.53
CA ASN A 248 -16.97 8.23 15.88
C ASN A 248 -17.70 6.88 16.04
N GLN A 249 -18.11 6.23 14.94
CA GLN A 249 -18.69 4.90 15.00
C GLN A 249 -17.62 3.90 15.43
N SER A 250 -17.97 3.07 16.41
CA SER A 250 -17.21 1.89 16.77
C SER A 250 -17.99 0.65 16.38
N LEU A 251 -17.43 -0.16 15.48
CA LEU A 251 -18.01 -1.39 14.99
C LEU A 251 -17.30 -2.58 15.65
N THR A 252 -18.09 -3.44 16.29
CA THR A 252 -17.59 -4.71 16.86
C THR A 252 -17.78 -5.83 15.84
N LEU A 253 -16.69 -6.54 15.55
CA LEU A 253 -16.63 -7.68 14.64
C LEU A 253 -16.19 -8.90 15.45
N ARG A 254 -16.92 -10.00 15.32
CA ARG A 254 -16.62 -11.25 16.01
C ARG A 254 -16.35 -12.33 14.97
N TYR A 255 -15.38 -13.17 15.27
CA TYR A 255 -15.10 -14.37 14.49
C TYR A 255 -14.54 -15.48 15.39
N ARG A 256 -14.81 -16.72 15.02
CA ARG A 256 -14.35 -17.90 15.74
C ARG A 256 -13.18 -18.55 15.04
N LEU A 257 -12.21 -18.98 15.85
CA LEU A 257 -11.03 -19.72 15.41
C LEU A 257 -10.98 -21.06 16.14
N ARG A 258 -10.83 -22.16 15.40
CA ARG A 258 -10.61 -23.49 15.95
C ARG A 258 -9.13 -23.79 16.02
N ALA A 259 -8.64 -24.25 17.16
CA ALA A 259 -7.27 -24.72 17.33
C ALA A 259 -7.08 -26.06 16.60
N THR A 260 -6.10 -26.15 15.69
CA THR A 260 -5.90 -27.33 14.84
C THR A 260 -4.69 -28.17 15.24
N MET A 261 -3.77 -27.63 16.04
CA MET A 261 -2.58 -28.34 16.53
C MET A 261 -2.02 -27.67 17.78
N PRO A 262 -1.24 -28.39 18.61
CA PRO A 262 -0.51 -27.79 19.72
C PRO A 262 0.50 -26.77 19.19
N VAL A 263 0.45 -25.55 19.72
CA VAL A 263 1.33 -24.46 19.27
C VAL A 263 1.38 -23.36 20.33
N LYS A 264 2.56 -22.75 20.50
CA LYS A 264 2.69 -21.46 21.16
C LYS A 264 3.00 -20.43 20.09
N VAL A 265 2.08 -19.49 19.88
CA VAL A 265 2.13 -18.56 18.76
C VAL A 265 1.80 -17.14 19.20
N THR A 266 2.44 -16.16 18.56
CA THR A 266 2.01 -14.77 18.63
C THR A 266 1.06 -14.52 17.46
N ALA A 267 -0.23 -14.35 17.77
CA ALA A 267 -1.21 -13.89 16.80
C ALA A 267 -0.77 -12.53 16.24
N PRO A 268 -0.70 -12.36 14.91
CA PRO A 268 -0.38 -11.08 14.29
C PRO A 268 -1.37 -9.99 14.72
N ALA A 269 -0.96 -8.73 14.59
CA ALA A 269 -1.85 -7.59 14.75
C ALA A 269 -2.97 -7.61 13.69
N ALA A 270 -4.20 -7.29 14.11
CA ALA A 270 -5.25 -6.92 13.17
C ALA A 270 -4.96 -5.55 12.58
N GLN A 271 -5.43 -5.30 11.36
CA GLN A 271 -5.19 -4.02 10.68
C GLN A 271 -6.49 -3.46 10.14
N THR A 272 -6.60 -2.13 10.11
CA THR A 272 -7.67 -1.45 9.39
C THR A 272 -7.10 -0.27 8.61
N TYR A 273 -7.64 -0.02 7.42
CA TYR A 273 -7.19 1.06 6.55
C TYR A 273 -8.29 1.49 5.57
N LEU A 274 -8.16 2.70 5.01
CA LEU A 274 -9.04 3.14 3.92
C LEU A 274 -8.57 2.56 2.59
N TYR A 275 -9.48 1.95 1.81
CA TYR A 275 -9.13 1.32 0.54
C TYR A 275 -8.46 2.28 -0.46
N TYR A 276 -8.93 3.54 -0.54
CA TYR A 276 -8.37 4.56 -1.44
C TYR A 276 -7.25 5.41 -0.81
N SER A 277 -6.92 5.15 0.46
CA SER A 277 -5.86 5.83 1.20
C SER A 277 -5.22 4.85 2.20
N PRO A 278 -4.45 3.86 1.74
CA PRO A 278 -3.92 2.79 2.61
C PRO A 278 -2.88 3.28 3.63
N THR A 279 -2.43 4.54 3.52
CA THR A 279 -1.62 5.21 4.55
C THR A 279 -2.45 5.59 5.78
N ASP A 280 -3.75 5.82 5.61
CA ASP A 280 -4.70 6.07 6.69
C ASP A 280 -5.07 4.72 7.32
N LYS A 281 -4.18 4.21 8.18
CA LYS A 281 -4.27 2.86 8.76
C LYS A 281 -4.06 2.87 10.27
N ALA A 282 -4.52 1.82 10.92
CA ALA A 282 -4.24 1.50 12.31
C ALA A 282 -4.01 0.00 12.47
N GLN A 283 -3.31 -0.38 13.53
CA GLN A 283 -2.99 -1.77 13.83
C GLN A 283 -3.28 -2.06 15.30
N SER A 284 -3.70 -3.28 15.62
CA SER A 284 -3.89 -3.70 17.00
C SER A 284 -2.57 -4.16 17.61
N GLU A 285 -2.57 -4.44 18.91
CA GLU A 285 -1.49 -5.18 19.52
C GLU A 285 -1.51 -6.66 19.09
N PRO A 286 -0.35 -7.30 18.94
CA PRO A 286 -0.26 -8.75 18.84
C PRO A 286 -0.63 -9.41 20.18
N ARG A 287 -1.08 -10.68 20.13
CA ARG A 287 -1.48 -11.45 21.33
C ARG A 287 -0.88 -12.85 21.32
N GLN A 288 -0.36 -13.31 22.46
CA GLN A 288 0.12 -14.69 22.58
C GLN A 288 -1.05 -15.65 22.81
N LEU A 289 -1.05 -16.75 22.07
CA LEU A 289 -1.98 -17.87 22.20
C LEU A 289 -1.19 -19.16 22.41
N GLU A 290 -1.71 -20.04 23.24
CA GLU A 290 -1.12 -21.32 23.59
C GLU A 290 -2.17 -22.42 23.43
N VAL A 291 -1.85 -23.42 22.61
CA VAL A 291 -2.66 -24.62 22.40
C VAL A 291 -1.86 -25.81 22.91
N THR A 292 -2.44 -26.58 23.83
CA THR A 292 -1.86 -27.82 24.36
C THR A 292 -2.58 -29.04 23.80
N GLU A 293 -1.91 -30.19 23.84
CA GLU A 293 -2.59 -31.49 23.64
C GLU A 293 -3.68 -31.67 24.72
N THR A 294 -4.71 -32.45 24.37
CA THR A 294 -5.84 -32.78 25.24
C THR A 294 -5.47 -33.80 26.29
#